data_AF-A0A3D5W998-F1
#
_entry.id   AF-A0A3D5W998-F1
#
_cell.length_a   1.000
_cell.length_b   1.000
_cell.length_c   1.000
_cell.angle_alpha   90.00
_cell.angle_beta   90.00
_cell.angle_gamma   90.00
#
_symmetry.space_group_name_H-M   'P 1'
#
loop_
_entity.id
_entity.type
_entity.pdbx_description
1 polymer ?
#
loop_
_entity_poly.entity_id
_entity_poly.type
_entity_poly.pdbx_seq_one_letter_code
_entity_poly.pdbx_strand_id
1 'polypeptide(L)'
;EGDYDRKTYRLQDTALQLHDTQLVTSGRKTEADWWAEFLVSEGTLIWDRPMKIDGRMSITMRDVEPLIAGFRDPAKKESPLDKMLNVKNVQGELIAHTKDDHILLDPIFIDSRGLEVISRVALSPGSANGVLFAKLRGVSANVEIVDSKVKFKGLGGRHKVLQQVNMAALEH
;
A
#
# COMPACT_ATOMS: atom_id res chain seq x y z
N GLU A 1 16.26 -11.47 -15.19
CA GLU A 1 16.47 -12.86 -15.65
C GLU A 1 15.39 -13.74 -15.06
N GLY A 2 14.92 -14.77 -15.76
CA GLY A 2 13.80 -15.61 -15.29
C GLY A 2 13.99 -17.08 -15.62
N ASP A 3 13.66 -17.94 -14.66
CA ASP A 3 13.47 -19.37 -14.83
C ASP A 3 11.96 -19.64 -14.93
N TYR A 4 11.50 -19.94 -16.14
CA TYR A 4 10.08 -20.16 -16.42
C TYR A 4 9.54 -21.44 -15.79
N ASP A 5 10.36 -22.50 -15.70
CA ASP A 5 9.95 -23.78 -15.12
C ASP A 5 9.74 -23.62 -13.61
N ARG A 6 10.60 -22.82 -12.97
CA ARG A 6 10.51 -22.50 -11.54
C ARG A 6 9.68 -21.25 -11.24
N LYS A 7 9.11 -20.61 -12.28
CA LYS A 7 8.37 -19.34 -12.20
C LYS A 7 9.07 -18.28 -11.35
N THR A 8 10.40 -18.27 -11.37
CA THR A 8 11.24 -17.43 -10.52
C THR A 8 11.87 -16.34 -11.38
N TYR A 9 11.69 -15.09 -10.97
CA TYR A 9 12.12 -13.91 -11.70
C TYR A 9 12.97 -13.03 -10.80
N ARG A 10 14.19 -12.74 -11.24
CA ARG A 10 15.00 -11.68 -10.63
C ARG A 10 14.56 -10.35 -11.22
N LEU A 11 14.10 -9.46 -10.34
CA LEU A 11 13.66 -8.12 -10.64
C LEU A 11 14.79 -7.16 -10.32
N GLN A 12 15.19 -6.37 -11.32
CA GLN A 12 16.16 -5.30 -11.15
C GLN A 12 15.74 -4.18 -12.09
N ASP A 13 15.63 -2.98 -11.55
CA ASP A 13 15.15 -1.78 -12.26
C ASP A 13 13.88 -2.07 -13.09
N THR A 14 12.96 -2.86 -12.50
CA THR A 14 11.77 -3.36 -13.19
C THR A 14 10.59 -2.45 -12.88
N ALA A 15 9.94 -1.95 -13.94
CA ALA A 15 8.75 -1.11 -13.83
C ALA A 15 7.47 -1.91 -14.10
N LEU A 16 6.49 -1.78 -13.22
CA LEU A 16 5.10 -2.12 -13.48
C LEU A 16 4.31 -0.82 -13.61
N GLN A 17 3.74 -0.58 -14.78
CA GLN A 17 2.95 0.61 -15.06
C GLN A 17 1.49 0.24 -15.29
N LEU A 18 0.60 0.95 -14.61
CA LEU A 18 -0.83 0.92 -14.77
C LEU A 18 -1.26 2.26 -15.38
N HIS A 19 -1.95 2.20 -16.51
CA HIS A 19 -2.49 3.36 -17.22
C HIS A 19 -3.99 3.15 -17.43
N ASP A 20 -4.75 4.24 -17.51
CA ASP A 20 -6.19 4.24 -17.77
C ASP A 20 -6.96 3.20 -16.94
N THR A 21 -6.58 3.09 -15.67
CA THR A 21 -7.08 2.08 -14.76
C THR A 21 -8.22 2.64 -13.92
N GLN A 22 -9.15 1.76 -13.56
CA GLN A 22 -10.31 2.09 -12.76
C GLN A 22 -10.58 0.98 -11.76
N LEU A 23 -10.74 1.33 -10.49
CA LEU A 23 -11.33 0.43 -9.53
C LEU A 23 -12.85 0.44 -9.64
N VAL A 24 -13.42 -0.74 -9.83
CA VAL A 24 -14.86 -1.00 -9.82
C VAL A 24 -15.18 -1.93 -8.65
N THR A 25 -15.99 -1.46 -7.71
CA THR A 25 -16.56 -2.26 -6.63
C THR A 25 -18.08 -2.29 -6.75
N SER A 26 -18.76 -3.07 -5.90
CA SER A 26 -20.23 -3.11 -5.88
C SER A 26 -20.88 -1.76 -5.54
N GLY A 27 -20.16 -0.85 -4.86
CA GLY A 27 -20.70 0.43 -4.40
C GLY A 27 -20.02 1.67 -4.98
N ARG A 28 -18.91 1.54 -5.73
CA ARG A 28 -18.18 2.69 -6.28
C ARG A 28 -17.44 2.33 -7.56
N LYS A 29 -17.34 3.31 -8.44
CA LYS A 29 -16.48 3.32 -9.61
C LYS A 29 -15.61 4.58 -9.52
N THR A 30 -14.30 4.41 -9.50
CA THR A 30 -13.32 5.53 -9.50
C THR A 30 -13.25 6.17 -10.89
N GLU A 31 -12.45 7.21 -11.11
CA GLU A 31 -12.23 7.73 -12.47
C GLU A 31 -11.43 6.72 -13.32
N ALA A 32 -11.57 6.78 -14.66
CA ALA A 32 -10.98 5.79 -15.57
C ALA A 32 -9.57 6.13 -16.07
N ASP A 33 -9.02 7.26 -15.62
CA ASP A 33 -7.71 7.80 -15.99
C ASP A 33 -6.71 7.67 -14.83
N TRP A 34 -6.95 6.76 -13.89
CA TRP A 34 -6.01 6.55 -12.79
C TRP A 34 -4.79 5.79 -13.28
N TRP A 35 -3.62 6.23 -12.84
CA TRP A 35 -2.34 5.62 -13.16
C TRP A 35 -1.51 5.40 -11.91
N ALA A 36 -0.67 4.37 -11.96
CA ALA A 36 0.37 4.11 -10.98
C ALA A 36 1.57 3.42 -11.63
N GLU A 37 2.74 3.71 -11.09
CA GLU A 37 4.00 3.12 -11.49
C GLU A 37 4.68 2.56 -10.23
N PHE A 38 5.05 1.29 -10.30
CA PHE A 38 5.85 0.61 -9.29
C PHE A 38 7.22 0.32 -9.88
N LEU A 39 8.27 0.85 -9.27
CA LEU A 39 9.64 0.58 -9.65
C LEU A 39 10.26 -0.34 -8.61
N VAL A 40 10.57 -1.56 -9.01
CA VAL A 40 11.30 -2.53 -8.20
C VAL A 40 12.79 -2.31 -8.46
N SER A 41 13.48 -1.68 -7.51
CA SER A 41 14.93 -1.43 -7.63
C SER A 41 15.70 -2.75 -7.65
N GLU A 42 15.37 -3.62 -6.71
CA GLU A 42 15.89 -4.98 -6.63
C GLU A 42 14.90 -5.90 -5.93
N GLY A 43 14.83 -7.15 -6.38
CA GLY A 43 14.01 -8.16 -5.73
C GLY A 43 13.94 -9.49 -6.47
N THR A 44 13.20 -10.42 -5.87
CA THR A 44 12.85 -11.71 -6.45
C THR A 44 11.34 -11.88 -6.38
N LEU A 45 10.77 -12.38 -7.47
CA LEU A 45 9.37 -12.75 -7.59
C LEU A 45 9.27 -14.23 -7.93
N ILE A 46 8.54 -14.98 -7.13
CA ILE A 46 8.14 -16.35 -7.44
C ILE A 46 6.64 -16.30 -7.76
N TRP A 47 6.33 -16.39 -9.05
CA TRP A 47 4.97 -16.33 -9.57
C TRP A 47 4.29 -17.70 -9.48
N ASP A 48 4.14 -18.22 -8.26
CA ASP A 48 3.45 -19.48 -7.99
C ASP A 48 2.23 -19.26 -7.08
N ARG A 49 1.57 -20.34 -6.64
CA ARG A 49 0.53 -20.26 -5.60
C ARG A 49 1.04 -20.96 -4.33
N PRO A 50 1.34 -20.21 -3.25
CA PRO A 50 1.22 -18.76 -3.10
C PRO A 50 2.33 -17.98 -3.82
N MET A 51 2.02 -16.73 -4.20
CA MET A 51 3.00 -15.82 -4.79
C MET A 51 3.99 -15.40 -3.70
N LYS A 52 5.28 -15.37 -4.03
CA LYS A 52 6.33 -14.86 -3.13
C LYS A 52 7.01 -13.65 -3.76
N ILE A 53 7.17 -12.61 -2.96
CA ILE A 53 7.86 -11.38 -3.32
C ILE A 53 8.80 -10.97 -2.20
N ASP A 54 10.02 -10.65 -2.57
CA ASP A 54 11.04 -10.10 -1.70
C ASP A 54 11.75 -8.98 -2.46
N GLY A 55 11.67 -7.74 -1.98
CA GLY A 55 12.31 -6.62 -2.68
C GLY A 55 11.96 -5.24 -2.18
N ARG A 56 12.72 -4.26 -2.69
CA ARG A 56 12.52 -2.83 -2.48
C ARG A 56 11.80 -2.22 -3.66
N MET A 57 10.78 -1.44 -3.37
CA MET A 57 9.92 -0.81 -4.37
C MET A 57 9.72 0.66 -4.05
N SER A 58 9.69 1.49 -5.09
CA SER A 58 9.04 2.79 -5.03
C SER A 58 7.72 2.75 -5.80
N ILE A 59 6.77 3.55 -5.35
CA ILE A 59 5.47 3.73 -5.99
C ILE A 59 5.28 5.21 -6.29
N THR A 60 4.84 5.50 -7.50
CA THR A 60 4.27 6.80 -7.86
C THR A 60 2.85 6.56 -8.37
N MET A 61 1.88 7.33 -7.92
CA MET A 61 0.50 7.20 -8.38
C MET A 61 -0.18 8.55 -8.50
N ARG A 62 -1.20 8.60 -9.36
CA ARG A 62 -2.00 9.81 -9.61
C ARG A 62 -2.56 10.38 -8.32
N ASP A 63 -3.18 9.55 -7.50
CA ASP A 63 -3.77 9.85 -6.20
C ASP A 63 -4.06 8.55 -5.43
N VAL A 64 -4.54 8.67 -4.18
CA VAL A 64 -4.89 7.53 -3.30
C VAL A 64 -6.33 7.02 -3.48
N GLU A 65 -7.11 7.53 -4.43
CA GLU A 65 -8.55 7.24 -4.54
C GLU A 65 -8.83 5.73 -4.67
N PRO A 66 -8.16 4.97 -5.55
CA PRO A 66 -8.44 3.54 -5.68
C PRO A 66 -8.11 2.75 -4.41
N LEU A 67 -7.08 3.14 -3.67
CA LEU A 67 -6.73 2.48 -2.41
C LEU A 67 -7.87 2.64 -1.39
N ILE A 68 -8.37 3.87 -1.21
CA ILE A 68 -9.47 4.16 -0.28
C ILE A 68 -10.74 3.43 -0.71
N ALA A 69 -11.05 3.44 -2.01
CA ALA A 69 -12.22 2.80 -2.55
C ALA A 69 -12.22 1.27 -2.35
N GLY A 70 -11.05 0.63 -2.29
CA GLY A 70 -10.91 -0.80 -2.00
C GLY A 70 -11.18 -1.19 -0.54
N PHE A 71 -10.90 -0.31 0.42
CA PHE A 71 -11.11 -0.58 1.86
C PHE A 71 -12.44 -0.07 2.41
N ARG A 72 -13.25 0.63 1.59
CA ARG A 72 -14.53 1.18 2.02
C ARG A 72 -15.59 0.10 2.08
N ASP A 73 -16.41 0.15 3.13
CA ASP A 73 -17.71 -0.53 3.13
C ASP A 73 -18.64 0.11 2.08
N PRO A 74 -19.07 -0.62 1.04
CA PRO A 74 -19.93 -0.09 -0.01
C PRO A 74 -21.30 0.39 0.50
N ALA A 75 -21.73 -0.03 1.70
CA ALA A 75 -22.97 0.42 2.31
C ALA A 75 -22.89 1.82 2.95
N LYS A 76 -21.70 2.41 3.11
CA LYS A 76 -21.51 3.72 3.76
C LYS A 76 -21.49 4.86 2.74
N LYS A 77 -22.41 5.82 2.88
CA LYS A 77 -22.48 7.09 2.10
C LYS A 77 -21.13 7.83 2.06
N GLU A 78 -20.92 8.63 1.03
CA GLU A 78 -19.75 9.52 0.92
C GLU A 78 -19.52 10.31 2.22
N SER A 79 -18.28 10.25 2.71
CA SER A 79 -17.81 10.89 3.92
C SER A 79 -17.08 12.18 3.53
N PRO A 80 -17.10 13.23 4.37
CA PRO A 80 -16.23 14.40 4.19
C PRO A 80 -14.74 14.05 4.02
N LEU A 81 -14.31 12.91 4.56
CA LEU A 81 -12.95 12.37 4.37
C LEU A 81 -12.64 12.10 2.89
N ASP A 82 -13.62 11.70 2.08
CA ASP A 82 -13.43 11.38 0.66
C ASP A 82 -13.07 12.63 -0.15
N LYS A 83 -13.63 13.79 0.21
CA LYS A 83 -13.30 15.08 -0.42
C LYS A 83 -11.96 15.62 0.05
N MET A 84 -11.55 15.25 1.26
CA MET A 84 -10.28 15.69 1.84
C MET A 84 -9.07 14.97 1.19
N LEU A 85 -9.27 13.75 0.68
CA LEU A 85 -8.25 12.83 0.15
C LEU A 85 -7.84 13.07 -1.31
N ASN A 86 -8.15 14.24 -1.88
CA ASN A 86 -7.66 14.66 -3.21
C ASN A 86 -6.18 15.11 -3.12
N VAL A 87 -5.29 14.14 -2.89
CA VAL A 87 -3.84 14.32 -2.91
C VAL A 87 -3.35 13.73 -4.22
N LYS A 88 -2.77 14.58 -5.05
CA LYS A 88 -2.25 14.18 -6.36
C LYS A 88 -0.75 13.95 -6.33
N ASN A 89 -0.25 13.15 -7.26
CA ASN A 89 1.16 12.82 -7.46
C ASN A 89 1.78 12.26 -6.18
N VAL A 90 1.23 11.14 -5.72
CA VAL A 90 1.65 10.48 -4.49
C VAL A 90 2.87 9.63 -4.78
N GLN A 91 3.89 9.78 -3.95
CA GLN A 91 5.15 9.05 -4.02
C GLN A 91 5.41 8.35 -2.70
N GLY A 92 5.91 7.12 -2.77
CA GLY A 92 6.26 6.37 -1.60
C GLY A 92 7.23 5.24 -1.89
N GLU A 93 7.67 4.61 -0.82
CA GLU A 93 8.58 3.50 -0.82
C GLU A 93 7.99 2.39 0.04
N LEU A 94 8.26 1.15 -0.34
CA LEU A 94 7.91 0.01 0.45
C LEU A 94 8.89 -1.13 0.27
N ILE A 95 9.02 -1.93 1.32
CA ILE A 95 9.78 -3.17 1.30
C ILE A 95 8.82 -4.32 1.51
N ALA A 96 8.88 -5.30 0.61
CA ALA A 96 8.09 -6.51 0.68
C ALA A 96 8.99 -7.70 1.00
N HIS A 97 8.53 -8.57 1.90
CA HIS A 97 9.18 -9.82 2.22
C HIS A 97 8.16 -10.94 2.36
N THR A 98 8.49 -12.14 1.88
CA THR A 98 7.63 -13.30 2.05
C THR A 98 8.19 -14.25 3.09
N LYS A 99 7.39 -14.57 4.12
CA LYS A 99 7.74 -15.53 5.17
C LYS A 99 6.54 -16.42 5.48
N ASP A 100 6.73 -17.73 5.46
CA ASP A 100 5.72 -18.73 5.83
C ASP A 100 4.36 -18.49 5.15
N ASP A 101 4.39 -18.17 3.84
CA ASP A 101 3.23 -17.83 2.99
C ASP A 101 2.50 -16.53 3.34
N HIS A 102 3.11 -15.69 4.17
CA HIS A 102 2.68 -14.33 4.46
C HIS A 102 3.57 -13.32 3.74
N ILE A 103 2.96 -12.31 3.12
CA ILE A 103 3.70 -11.17 2.56
C ILE A 103 3.68 -10.06 3.62
N LEU A 104 4.84 -9.71 4.14
CA LEU A 104 5.04 -8.57 5.01
C LEU A 104 5.48 -7.36 4.17
N LEU A 105 4.72 -6.28 4.26
CA LEU A 105 5.07 -4.97 3.75
C LEU A 105 5.51 -4.13 4.94
N ASP A 106 6.82 -3.95 5.13
CA ASP A 106 7.40 -3.21 6.25
C ASP A 106 8.78 -2.66 5.90
N PRO A 107 8.94 -1.33 5.80
CA PRO A 107 7.90 -0.31 5.96
C PRO A 107 7.12 -0.08 4.66
N ILE A 108 5.94 0.55 4.79
CA ILE A 108 5.31 1.34 3.73
C ILE A 108 5.40 2.79 4.16
N PHE A 109 6.02 3.63 3.35
CA PHE A 109 6.19 5.04 3.61
C PHE A 109 5.75 5.88 2.42
N ILE A 110 4.88 6.86 2.65
CA ILE A 110 4.48 7.85 1.65
C ILE A 110 4.74 9.21 2.27
N ASP A 111 5.51 10.04 1.58
CA ASP A 111 5.66 11.45 1.90
C ASP A 111 5.41 12.27 0.64
N SER A 112 4.32 13.03 0.66
CA SER A 112 3.84 13.78 -0.49
C SER A 112 3.16 15.04 -0.03
N ARG A 113 2.89 15.98 -0.96
CA ARG A 113 2.35 17.30 -0.60
C ARG A 113 1.01 17.18 0.14
N GLY A 114 1.07 17.37 1.46
CA GLY A 114 -0.08 17.31 2.34
C GLY A 114 -0.53 15.91 2.71
N LEU A 115 0.24 14.87 2.41
CA LEU A 115 -0.02 13.47 2.79
C LEU A 115 1.26 12.83 3.34
N GLU A 116 1.16 12.28 4.54
CA GLU A 116 2.17 11.39 5.11
C GLU A 116 1.47 10.07 5.47
N VAL A 117 2.03 8.94 5.06
CA VAL A 117 1.59 7.60 5.48
C VAL A 117 2.79 6.83 6.00
N ILE A 118 2.64 6.21 7.16
CA ILE A 118 3.61 5.26 7.72
C ILE A 118 2.81 4.01 8.08
N SER A 119 3.18 2.87 7.54
CA SER A 119 2.42 1.64 7.77
C SER A 119 3.30 0.40 7.73
N ARG A 120 2.79 -0.64 8.39
CA ARG A 120 3.22 -2.02 8.27
C ARG A 120 1.99 -2.88 8.05
N VAL A 121 2.03 -3.74 7.04
CA VAL A 121 0.92 -4.63 6.69
C VAL A 121 1.43 -6.05 6.45
N ALA A 122 0.84 -7.01 7.14
CA ALA A 122 1.00 -8.44 6.86
C ALA A 122 -0.24 -8.94 6.10
N LEU A 123 0.01 -9.55 4.94
CA LEU A 123 -1.00 -10.14 4.07
C LEU A 123 -0.90 -11.66 4.17
N SER A 124 -2.04 -12.30 4.39
CA SER A 124 -2.21 -13.76 4.43
C SER A 124 -3.34 -14.17 3.48
N PRO A 125 -3.50 -15.46 3.15
CA PRO A 125 -4.66 -15.94 2.42
C PRO A 125 -5.98 -15.52 3.10
N GLY A 126 -6.70 -14.61 2.45
CA GLY A 126 -8.01 -14.12 2.92
C GLY A 126 -7.98 -13.10 4.07
N SER A 127 -6.81 -12.69 4.58
CA SER A 127 -6.73 -11.72 5.68
C SER A 127 -5.57 -10.73 5.54
N ALA A 128 -5.79 -9.52 6.04
CA ALA A 128 -4.75 -8.52 6.21
C ALA A 128 -4.74 -8.02 7.65
N ASN A 129 -3.55 -7.84 8.21
CA ASN A 129 -3.35 -7.28 9.55
C ASN A 129 -2.27 -6.20 9.47
N GLY A 130 -2.40 -5.13 10.24
CA GLY A 130 -1.42 -4.06 10.15
C GLY A 130 -1.74 -2.84 10.98
N VAL A 131 -0.80 -1.91 10.97
CA VAL A 131 -0.90 -0.61 11.63
C VAL A 131 -0.61 0.48 10.63
N LEU A 132 -1.33 1.59 10.73
CA LEU A 132 -1.23 2.70 9.81
C LEU A 132 -1.37 4.02 10.57
N PHE A 133 -0.44 4.91 10.31
CA PHE A 133 -0.56 6.33 10.58
C PHE A 133 -0.77 7.04 9.24
N ALA A 134 -1.76 7.93 9.18
CA ALA A 134 -1.92 8.84 8.06
C ALA A 134 -2.12 10.27 8.55
N LYS A 135 -1.46 11.23 7.91
CA LYS A 135 -1.64 12.66 8.11
C LYS A 135 -2.01 13.30 6.79
N LEU A 136 -3.09 14.05 6.78
CA LEU A 136 -3.64 14.74 5.63
C LEU A 136 -3.96 16.18 5.99
N ARG A 137 -3.28 17.14 5.35
CA ARG A 137 -3.51 18.59 5.51
C ARG A 137 -3.65 19.06 6.97
N GLY A 138 -2.84 18.50 7.87
CA GLY A 138 -2.80 18.86 9.29
C GLY A 138 -3.65 17.98 10.21
N VAL A 139 -4.60 17.21 9.69
CA VAL A 139 -5.35 16.19 10.45
C VAL A 139 -4.61 14.87 10.37
N SER A 140 -4.51 14.13 11.46
CA SER A 140 -3.87 12.81 11.44
C SER A 140 -4.63 11.78 12.25
N ALA A 141 -4.46 10.51 11.87
CA ALA A 141 -5.15 9.38 12.46
C ALA A 141 -4.23 8.16 12.54
N ASN A 142 -4.47 7.36 13.57
CA ASN A 142 -3.96 6.01 13.71
C ASN A 142 -5.09 5.01 13.50
N VAL A 143 -4.81 3.98 12.72
CA VAL A 143 -5.73 2.95 12.31
C VAL A 143 -5.01 1.60 12.40
N GLU A 144 -5.75 0.58 12.82
CA GLU A 144 -5.30 -0.81 12.72
C GLU A 144 -6.16 -1.56 11.70
N ILE A 145 -5.55 -2.50 11.01
CA ILE A 145 -6.23 -3.49 10.19
C ILE A 145 -6.20 -4.79 10.99
N VAL A 146 -7.37 -5.36 11.27
CA VAL A 146 -7.51 -6.64 11.98
C VAL A 146 -8.46 -7.52 11.18
N ASP A 147 -7.97 -8.65 10.69
CA ASP A 147 -8.72 -9.56 9.81
C ASP A 147 -9.41 -8.84 8.65
N SER A 148 -8.64 -8.02 7.93
CA SER A 148 -9.09 -7.18 6.82
C SER A 148 -10.12 -6.10 7.20
N LYS A 149 -10.41 -5.90 8.49
CA LYS A 149 -11.31 -4.86 8.97
C LYS A 149 -10.52 -3.67 9.51
N VAL A 150 -10.80 -2.51 8.95
CA VAL A 150 -10.22 -1.22 9.37
C VAL A 150 -10.85 -0.79 10.69
N LYS A 151 -10.01 -0.56 11.71
CA LYS A 151 -10.40 -0.09 13.04
C LYS A 151 -9.70 1.23 13.34
N PHE A 152 -10.48 2.31 13.43
CA PHE A 152 -9.98 3.60 13.87
C PHE A 152 -9.53 3.52 15.34
N LYS A 153 -8.33 4.01 15.64
CA LYS A 153 -7.77 4.00 17.00
C LYS A 153 -7.74 5.38 17.65
N GLY A 154 -7.74 6.44 16.85
CA GLY A 154 -7.75 7.81 17.36
C GLY A 154 -7.08 8.77 16.39
N LEU A 155 -7.17 10.06 16.72
CA LEU A 155 -6.41 11.11 16.05
C LEU A 155 -4.94 11.07 16.50
N GLY A 156 -4.01 11.45 15.63
CA GLY A 156 -2.58 11.39 15.91
C GLY A 156 -2.00 9.98 15.89
N GLY A 157 -1.13 9.65 16.85
CA GLY A 157 -0.58 8.30 17.01
C GLY A 157 0.66 7.96 16.18
N ARG A 158 1.28 8.95 15.52
CA ARG A 158 2.51 8.78 14.72
C ARG A 158 3.60 8.00 15.46
N HIS A 159 3.92 8.43 16.69
CA HIS A 159 4.98 7.80 17.50
C HIS A 159 4.68 6.33 17.82
N LYS A 160 3.42 5.99 18.12
CA LYS A 160 2.99 4.61 18.41
C LYS A 160 3.13 3.71 17.17
N VAL A 161 2.83 4.23 15.98
CA VAL A 161 2.98 3.47 14.74
C VAL A 161 4.45 3.30 14.39
N LEU A 162 5.27 4.34 14.53
CA LEU A 162 6.71 4.28 14.28
C LEU A 162 7.43 3.22 15.12
N GLN A 163 6.99 2.95 16.34
CA GLN A 163 7.55 1.88 17.18
C GLN A 163 7.31 0.46 16.62
N GLN A 164 6.42 0.30 15.65
CA GLN A 164 6.01 -0.98 15.08
C GLN A 164 6.44 -1.17 13.62
N VAL A 165 7.04 -0.14 13.02
CA VAL A 165 7.40 -0.06 11.60
C VAL A 165 8.92 0.06 11.49
N ASN A 166 9.54 -0.75 10.65
CA ASN A 166 10.98 -0.79 10.47
C ASN A 166 11.47 0.28 9.49
N MET A 167 11.35 1.57 9.86
CA MET A 167 11.74 2.68 9.00
C MET A 167 13.23 2.65 8.58
N ALA A 168 14.11 2.11 9.43
CA ALA A 168 15.53 2.00 9.13
C ALA A 168 15.82 1.10 7.92
N ALA A 169 14.90 0.21 7.53
CA ALA A 169 15.07 -0.62 6.35
C ALA A 169 15.05 0.17 5.03
N LEU A 170 14.53 1.40 5.01
CA LEU A 170 14.59 2.26 3.81
C LEU A 170 15.96 2.89 3.60
N GLU A 171 16.82 2.93 4.62
CA GLU A 171 18.14 3.59 4.54
C GLU A 171 19.24 2.70 3.93
N HIS A 172 18.96 1.41 3.67
CA HIS A 172 19.96 0.39 3.32
C HIS A 172 19.62 -0.39 2.06
#